data_AF-A0A3D0WXP7-F1
#
_entry.id   AF-A0A3D0WXP7-F1
#
_cell.length_a   1.000
_cell.length_b   1.000
_cell.length_c   1.000
_cell.angle_alpha   90.00
_cell.angle_beta   90.00
_cell.angle_gamma   90.00
#
_symmetry.space_group_name_H-M   'P 1'
#
loop_
_entity.id
_entity.type
_entity.pdbx_description
1 polymer ?
#
loop_
_entity_poly.entity_id
_entity_poly.type
_entity_poly.pdbx_seq_one_letter_code
_entity_poly.pdbx_strand_id
1 'polypeptide(L)' 'LRKFYEEVCLVDQAYIKDDKLTVRQYTEQAAKQLGGKIRITDFARFERGEGLEKRKENFAEEIKNMIH' A
#
# COMPACT_ATOMS: atom_id res chain seq x y z
N LEU A 1 -5.63 -1.96 -18.79
CA LEU A 1 -6.21 -0.80 -18.08
C LEU A 1 -7.01 -1.22 -16.85
N ARG A 2 -8.01 -2.10 -16.94
CA ARG A 2 -8.79 -2.55 -15.77
C ARG A 2 -7.93 -3.04 -14.59
N LYS A 3 -7.02 -3.99 -14.85
CA LYS A 3 -6.08 -4.51 -13.86
C LYS A 3 -5.21 -3.43 -13.19
N PHE A 4 -4.83 -2.39 -13.94
CA PHE A 4 -4.06 -1.26 -13.40
C PHE A 4 -4.87 -0.48 -12.35
N TYR A 5 -6.16 -0.23 -12.61
CA TYR A 5 -7.03 0.42 -11.63
C TYR A 5 -7.19 -0.44 -10.37
N GLU A 6 -7.42 -1.75 -10.52
CA GLU A 6 -7.55 -2.69 -9.41
C GLU A 6 -6.27 -2.81 -8.56
N GLU A 7 -5.08 -2.60 -9.14
CA GLU A 7 -3.80 -2.69 -8.43
C GLU A 7 -3.32 -1.34 -7.87
N VAL A 8 -3.65 -0.21 -8.51
CA VAL A 8 -3.04 1.10 -8.22
C VAL A 8 -4.01 2.11 -7.60
N CYS A 9 -5.31 2.02 -7.89
CA CYS A 9 -6.30 2.97 -7.39
C CYS A 9 -6.95 2.45 -6.11
N LEU A 10 -6.71 3.15 -4.99
CA LEU A 10 -7.20 2.77 -3.66
C LEU A 10 -8.67 2.35 -3.63
N VAL A 11 -9.54 3.08 -4.33
CA VAL A 11 -10.99 2.83 -4.35
C VAL A 11 -11.39 1.55 -5.09
N ASP A 12 -10.57 1.09 -6.02
CA ASP A 12 -10.84 -0.08 -6.86
C ASP A 12 -10.08 -1.33 -6.39
N GLN A 13 -9.14 -1.17 -5.47
CA GLN A 13 -8.46 -2.26 -4.77
C GLN A 13 -9.41 -3.10 -3.92
N ALA A 14 -9.10 -4.40 -3.79
CA ALA A 14 -9.77 -5.29 -2.85
C ALA A 14 -9.55 -4.83 -1.40
N TYR A 15 -10.57 -4.94 -0.58
CA TYR A 15 -10.52 -4.55 0.82
C TYR A 15 -9.78 -5.60 1.64
N ILE A 16 -8.75 -5.18 2.38
CA ILE A 16 -7.84 -6.09 3.09
C ILE A 16 -8.54 -7.02 4.08
N LYS A 17 -9.68 -6.61 4.67
CA LYS A 17 -10.43 -7.45 5.62
C LYS A 17 -11.50 -8.34 4.98
N ASP A 18 -11.86 -8.08 3.73
CA ASP A 18 -12.81 -8.87 2.95
C ASP A 18 -12.50 -8.68 1.46
N ASP A 19 -11.78 -9.64 0.90
CA ASP A 19 -11.27 -9.61 -0.48
C ASP A 19 -12.38 -9.71 -1.54
N LYS A 20 -13.62 -9.98 -1.12
CA LYS A 20 -14.80 -9.99 -2.00
C LYS A 20 -15.33 -8.58 -2.29
N LEU A 21 -14.91 -7.59 -1.52
CA LEU A 21 -15.34 -6.21 -1.64
C LEU A 21 -14.18 -5.33 -2.10
N THR A 22 -14.47 -4.33 -2.93
CA THR A 22 -13.53 -3.22 -3.12
C THR A 22 -13.63 -2.21 -1.97
N VAL A 23 -12.59 -1.39 -1.78
CA VAL A 23 -12.61 -0.31 -0.79
C VAL A 23 -13.80 0.65 -1.00
N ARG A 24 -14.16 0.94 -2.25
CA ARG A 24 -15.36 1.71 -2.59
C ARG A 24 -16.64 1.05 -2.09
N GLN A 25 -16.82 -0.24 -2.38
CA GLN A 25 -18.03 -0.98 -1.98
C GLN A 25 -18.16 -1.03 -0.46
N TYR A 26 -17.06 -1.27 0.25
CA TYR A 26 -17.04 -1.23 1.71
C TYR A 26 -17.44 0.17 2.23
N THR A 27 -16.86 1.23 1.67
CA THR A 27 -17.16 2.62 2.05
C THR A 27 -18.63 2.97 1.84
N GLU A 28 -19.23 2.52 0.73
CA GLU A 28 -20.66 2.71 0.44
C GLU A 28 -21.56 1.93 1.42
N GLN A 29 -21.18 0.71 1.80
CA GLN A 29 -21.91 -0.08 2.78
C GLN A 29 -21.88 0.59 4.16
N ALA A 30 -20.71 1.05 4.60
CA ALA A 30 -20.56 1.80 5.84
C ALA A 30 -21.39 3.10 5.82
N ALA A 31 -21.37 3.82 4.69
CA ALA A 31 -22.17 5.04 4.51
C ALA A 31 -23.68 4.77 4.65
N LYS A 32 -24.17 3.67 4.04
CA LYS A 32 -25.57 3.22 4.16
C LYS A 32 -25.94 2.89 5.61
N GLN A 33 -25.09 2.17 6.33
CA GLN A 33 -25.32 1.83 7.75
C GLN A 33 -25.41 3.07 8.63
N LEU A 34 -24.66 4.11 8.30
CA LEU A 34 -24.66 5.39 9.02
C LEU A 34 -25.71 6.38 8.52
N GLY A 35 -26.51 6.03 7.50
CA GLY A 35 -27.56 6.88 6.95
C GLY A 35 -27.05 8.10 6.17
N GLY A 36 -25.83 8.05 5.62
CA GLY A 36 -25.18 9.20 5.00
C GLY A 36 -24.38 8.87 3.74
N LYS A 37 -23.47 9.78 3.37
CA LYS A 37 -22.50 9.61 2.30
C LYS A 37 -21.09 9.72 2.88
N ILE A 38 -20.23 8.76 2.55
CA ILE A 38 -18.82 8.78 2.89
C ILE A 38 -18.04 8.82 1.58
N ARG A 39 -17.03 9.68 1.52
CA ARG A 39 -16.13 9.80 0.37
C ARG A 39 -14.70 9.85 0.86
N ILE A 40 -13.84 9.03 0.25
CA ILE A 40 -12.39 9.16 0.38
C ILE A 40 -11.98 10.35 -0.49
N THR A 41 -11.49 11.42 0.13
CA THR A 41 -11.03 12.62 -0.58
C THR A 41 -9.57 12.50 -0.96
N ASP A 42 -8.72 12.15 0.01
CA ASP A 42 -7.27 12.07 -0.13
C ASP A 42 -6.70 11.02 0.82
N PHE A 43 -5.53 10.49 0.47
CA PHE A 43 -4.75 9.63 1.35
C PHE A 43 -3.26 9.85 1.12
N ALA A 44 -2.45 9.58 2.13
CA ALA A 44 -0.99 9.55 2.03
C ALA A 44 -0.49 8.25 2.64
N ARG A 45 0.46 7.59 1.97
CA ARG A 45 1.15 6.39 2.45
C ARG A 45 2.63 6.72 2.53
N PHE A 46 3.18 6.69 3.73
CA PHE A 46 4.62 6.85 3.96
C PHE A 46 5.22 5.50 4.29
N GLU A 47 6.40 5.22 3.72
CA GLU A 47 7.18 4.04 4.05
C GLU A 47 8.58 4.42 4.52
N ARG A 48 9.08 3.79 5.59
CA ARG A 48 10.42 4.08 6.09
C ARG A 48 11.46 3.67 5.04
N GLY A 49 12.22 4.64 4.55
CA GLY A 49 13.21 4.43 3.50
C GLY A 49 12.62 4.48 2.08
N GLU A 50 11.41 5.02 1.92
CA GLU A 50 10.87 5.34 0.61
C GLU A 50 11.85 6.21 -0.20
N GLY A 51 12.19 5.74 -1.41
CA GLY A 51 13.15 6.41 -2.28
C GLY A 51 14.63 6.23 -1.89
N LEU A 52 14.95 5.54 -0.78
CA LEU A 52 16.34 5.22 -0.43
C LEU A 52 16.77 3.92 -1.10
N GLU A 53 17.91 3.96 -1.79
CA GLU A 53 18.54 2.75 -2.30
C GLU A 53 19.04 1.91 -1.13
N LYS A 54 18.60 0.64 -1.05
CA LYS A 54 19.08 -0.28 -0.01
C LYS A 54 20.58 -0.46 -0.20
N ARG A 55 21.38 -0.04 0.79
CA ARG A 55 22.80 -0.36 0.83
C ARG A 55 22.97 -1.88 0.80
N LYS A 56 23.56 -2.39 -0.28
CA LYS A 56 24.05 -3.76 -0.34
C LYS A 56 25.44 -3.78 0.29
N GLU A 57 25.51 -3.85 1.60
CA GLU A 57 26.76 -4.10 2.29
C GLU A 57 27.03 -5.61 2.24
N ASN A 58 27.98 -6.02 1.41
CA ASN A 58 28.42 -7.40 1.35
C ASN A 58 29.34 -7.66 2.55
N PHE A 59 28.75 -8.16 3.63
CA PHE A 59 29.44 -8.45 4.89
C PHE A 59 30.72 -9.29 4.69
N ALA A 60 30.76 -10.16 3.67
CA ALA A 60 31.94 -10.95 3.35
C ALA A 60 33.10 -10.12 2.77
N GLU A 61 32.82 -9.06 1.99
CA GLU A 61 33.85 -8.14 1.49
C GLU A 61 34.38 -7.24 2.60
N GLU A 62 33.52 -6.80 3.53
CA GLU A 62 33.94 -6.02 4.69
C GLU A 62 34.90 -6.80 5.59
N ILE A 63 34.56 -8.07 5.89
CA ILE A 63 35.46 -8.96 6.66
C ILE A 63 36.79 -9.16 5.93
N LYS A 64 36.77 -9.36 4.61
CA LYS A 64 37.99 -9.54 3.83
C LYS A 64 38.91 -8.32 3.87
N ASN A 65 38.34 -7.10 3.91
CA ASN A 65 39.09 -5.85 4.01
C ASN A 65 39.63 -5.56 5.41
N MET A 66 39.06 -6.15 6.48
CA MET A 66 39.54 -5.97 7.86
C MET A 66 40.64 -6.95 8.29
N ILE A 67 40.90 -8.02 7.52
CA ILE A 67 41.86 -9.09 7.86
C ILE A 67 43.15 -9.02 7.00
N HIS A 68 43.33 -7.94 6.24
CA HIS A 68 44.61 -7.64 5.56
C HIS A 68 45.37 -6.56 6.31
#